data_AF-A0AAD6ULM3-F1
#
_entry.id   AF-A0AAD6ULM3-F1
#
_cell.length_a   1.000
_cell.length_b   1.000
_cell.length_c   1.000
_cell.angle_alpha   90.00
_cell.angle_beta   90.00
_cell.angle_gamma   90.00
#
_symmetry.space_group_name_H-M   'P 1'
#
loop_
_entity.id
_entity.type
_entity.pdbx_description
1 polymer ?
#
loop_
_entity_poly.entity_id
_entity_poly.type
_entity_poly.pdbx_seq_one_letter_code
_entity_poly.pdbx_strand_id
1 'polypeptide(L)'
;MATAAPPVQDVRTVTPTDEQIRFRFYLIRGQHLKPLLGFQKMLDAIKAAEPTWILGPVRLKKLLKVISDEEAKEEAERIASGPYINLNPSHSRALRDQIAWQDSSIRWYRIIGHDGYDYAVTPNSDMGILLNIMQKRAAEEPRQRAHALYTMWTHFEPAAKKAGVPLENLRAQLTEEYGMDPLTAAPPPPRNEFERAAMAAQAARRKAEYKRRTMEMMRLMRDRGVPLPLDPATGDVEWVDGKHGEFVVLVTRVDKATGLEEFETW
;
A
#
# COMPACT_ATOMS: atom_id res chain seq x y z
N MET A 1 9.42 34.38 30.61
CA MET A 1 9.56 32.92 30.46
C MET A 1 10.33 32.67 29.18
N ALA A 2 11.57 32.20 29.27
CA ALA A 2 12.39 31.90 28.09
C ALA A 2 11.95 30.56 27.49
N THR A 3 11.48 30.58 26.25
CA THR A 3 11.18 29.39 25.45
C THR A 3 12.50 28.70 25.12
N ALA A 4 12.73 27.53 25.70
CA ALA A 4 13.87 26.69 25.35
C ALA A 4 13.74 26.26 23.88
N ALA A 5 14.80 26.47 23.10
CA ALA A 5 14.86 26.01 21.72
C ALA A 5 14.73 24.47 21.68
N PRO A 6 13.97 23.90 20.73
CA PRO A 6 13.86 22.46 20.60
C PRO A 6 15.23 21.83 20.34
N PRO A 7 15.49 20.62 20.85
CA PRO A 7 16.75 19.92 20.65
C PRO A 7 16.96 19.69 19.14
N VAL A 8 18.14 20.08 18.66
CA VAL A 8 18.58 19.81 17.28
C VAL A 8 18.70 18.30 17.14
N GLN A 9 17.85 17.69 16.32
CA GLN A 9 17.98 16.28 15.99
C GLN A 9 19.24 16.08 15.14
N ASP A 10 20.15 15.22 15.59
CA ASP A 10 21.30 14.79 14.81
C ASP A 10 20.80 14.06 13.55
N VAL A 11 20.85 14.76 12.42
CA VAL A 11 20.51 14.19 11.12
C VAL A 11 21.57 13.17 10.77
N ARG A 12 21.25 11.88 10.93
CA ARG A 12 22.14 10.78 10.55
C ARG A 12 22.38 10.83 9.05
N THR A 13 23.64 10.98 8.67
CA THR A 13 24.08 10.92 7.29
C THR A 13 24.14 9.47 6.81
N VAL A 14 23.78 9.24 5.54
CA VAL A 14 23.70 7.91 4.94
C VAL A 14 24.53 7.88 3.66
N THR A 15 25.28 6.81 3.45
CA THR A 15 25.97 6.58 2.16
C THR A 15 25.03 5.77 1.26
N PRO A 16 24.47 6.34 0.17
CA PRO A 16 23.54 5.62 -0.69
C PRO A 16 24.23 4.50 -1.47
N THR A 17 23.49 3.50 -1.93
CA THR A 17 23.98 2.48 -2.88
C THR A 17 24.04 3.04 -4.31
N ASP A 18 24.79 2.38 -5.19
CA ASP A 18 24.92 2.82 -6.59
C ASP A 18 23.57 2.76 -7.33
N GLU A 19 22.73 1.77 -7.04
CA GLU A 19 21.37 1.63 -7.56
C GLU A 19 20.45 2.77 -7.10
N GLN A 20 20.52 3.16 -5.82
CA GLN A 20 19.76 4.30 -5.30
C GLN A 20 20.14 5.60 -6.01
N ILE A 21 21.43 5.81 -6.26
CA ILE A 21 21.92 6.98 -7.01
C ILE A 21 21.39 6.97 -8.45
N ARG A 22 21.45 5.83 -9.14
CA ARG A 22 20.97 5.68 -10.53
C ARG A 22 19.47 5.92 -10.63
N PHE A 23 18.69 5.31 -9.74
CA PHE A 23 17.24 5.51 -9.70
C PHE A 23 16.87 6.98 -9.50
N ARG A 24 17.53 7.68 -8.56
CA ARG A 24 17.29 9.10 -8.32
C ARG A 24 17.70 9.97 -9.51
N PHE A 25 18.79 9.63 -10.17
CA PHE A 25 19.22 10.25 -11.41
C PHE A 25 18.15 10.11 -12.51
N TYR A 26 17.60 8.92 -12.73
CA TYR A 26 16.55 8.71 -13.73
C TYR A 26 15.26 9.46 -13.39
N LEU A 27 14.84 9.50 -12.13
CA LEU A 27 13.69 10.29 -11.69
C LEU A 27 13.87 11.78 -12.03
N ILE A 28 15.02 12.37 -11.69
CA ILE A 28 15.29 13.79 -11.95
C ILE A 28 15.37 14.04 -13.47
N ARG A 29 16.00 13.14 -14.23
CA ARG A 29 16.07 13.24 -15.69
C ARG A 29 14.70 13.13 -16.35
N GLY A 30 13.83 12.24 -15.86
CA GLY A 30 12.45 12.07 -16.34
C GLY A 30 11.54 13.25 -16.01
N GLN A 31 11.74 13.91 -14.87
CA GLN A 31 11.00 15.13 -14.51
C GLN A 31 11.42 16.35 -15.36
N HIS A 32 12.66 16.36 -15.84
CA HIS A 32 13.23 17.45 -16.65
C HIS A 32 13.48 16.98 -18.09
N LEU A 33 12.40 16.71 -18.83
CA LEU A 33 12.44 16.18 -20.20
C LEU A 33 13.25 17.02 -21.23
N LYS A 34 13.70 18.25 -20.90
CA LYS A 34 14.68 19.07 -21.68
C LYS A 34 15.35 20.16 -20.81
N PRO A 35 16.59 20.62 -21.15
CA PRO A 35 17.76 19.90 -21.65
C PRO A 35 18.59 19.29 -20.51
N LEU A 36 19.58 18.45 -20.85
CA LEU A 36 20.47 17.78 -19.90
C LEU A 36 21.01 18.75 -18.84
N LEU A 37 20.59 18.53 -17.58
CA LEU A 37 21.21 19.19 -16.43
C LEU A 37 22.70 18.84 -16.46
N GLY A 38 23.55 19.85 -16.55
CA GLY A 38 24.99 19.65 -16.40
C GLY A 38 25.30 18.91 -15.09
N PHE A 39 26.40 18.15 -15.08
CA PHE A 39 26.78 17.26 -13.97
C PHE A 39 26.60 17.88 -12.57
N GLN A 40 27.03 19.13 -12.39
CA GLN A 40 26.91 19.82 -11.11
C GLN A 40 25.45 20.06 -10.71
N LYS A 41 24.60 20.50 -11.65
CA LYS A 41 23.17 20.71 -11.38
C LYS A 41 22.46 19.40 -11.04
N MET A 42 22.86 18.29 -11.66
CA MET A 42 22.34 16.96 -11.32
C MET A 42 22.74 16.55 -9.89
N LEU A 43 24.01 16.77 -9.51
CA LEU A 43 24.46 16.50 -8.14
C LEU A 43 23.70 17.34 -7.12
N ASP A 44 23.52 18.63 -7.40
CA ASP A 44 22.80 19.56 -6.53
C ASP A 44 21.32 19.16 -6.41
N ALA A 45 20.69 18.74 -7.51
CA ALA A 45 19.32 18.24 -7.50
C ALA A 45 19.18 16.96 -6.67
N ILE A 46 20.11 16.01 -6.78
CA ILE A 46 20.11 14.78 -5.96
C ILE A 46 20.29 15.13 -4.48
N LYS A 47 21.21 16.02 -4.13
CA LYS A 47 21.44 16.45 -2.73
C LYS A 47 20.27 17.24 -2.15
N ALA A 48 19.60 18.06 -2.96
CA ALA A 48 18.40 18.77 -2.53
C ALA A 48 17.25 17.78 -2.27
N ALA A 49 17.14 16.74 -3.10
CA ALA A 49 16.11 15.71 -2.97
C ALA A 49 16.41 14.70 -1.85
N GLU A 50 17.68 14.49 -1.51
CA GLU A 50 18.16 13.55 -0.50
C GLU A 50 19.24 14.21 0.41
N PRO A 51 18.85 15.13 1.32
CA PRO A 51 19.79 15.94 2.09
C PRO A 51 20.65 15.13 3.07
N THR A 52 20.24 13.91 3.40
CA THR A 52 20.98 12.99 4.28
C THR A 52 22.10 12.23 3.55
N TRP A 53 22.13 12.26 2.21
CA TRP A 53 23.07 11.46 1.43
C TRP A 53 24.47 12.08 1.37
N ILE A 54 25.47 11.27 1.71
CA ILE A 54 26.88 11.59 1.45
C ILE A 54 27.20 11.17 0.01
N LEU A 55 26.94 12.07 -0.95
CA LEU A 55 27.24 11.86 -2.37
C LEU A 55 28.32 12.83 -2.88
N GLY A 56 29.48 12.27 -3.21
CA GLY A 56 30.60 13.00 -3.80
C GLY A 56 30.52 13.10 -5.33
N PRO A 57 31.09 14.15 -5.95
CA PRO A 57 31.06 14.34 -7.39
C PRO A 57 31.78 13.23 -8.16
N VAL A 58 32.89 12.71 -7.62
CA VAL A 58 33.67 11.64 -8.27
C VAL A 58 32.85 10.36 -8.41
N ARG A 59 32.08 9.99 -7.37
CA ARG A 59 31.25 8.78 -7.37
C ARG A 59 30.09 8.90 -8.35
N LEU A 60 29.36 10.02 -8.32
CA LEU A 60 28.28 10.26 -9.28
C LEU A 60 28.84 10.25 -10.72
N LYS A 61 29.96 10.93 -10.98
CA LYS A 61 30.57 10.97 -12.32
C LYS A 61 30.98 9.59 -12.80
N LYS A 62 31.54 8.75 -11.92
CA LYS A 62 31.90 7.36 -12.25
C LYS A 62 30.67 6.54 -12.62
N LEU A 63 29.57 6.70 -11.89
CA LEU A 63 28.31 6.00 -12.17
C LEU A 63 27.68 6.43 -13.49
N LEU A 64 27.62 7.74 -13.74
CA LEU A 64 27.01 8.30 -14.94
C LEU A 64 27.85 8.04 -16.20
N LYS A 65 29.17 7.83 -16.07
CA LYS A 65 30.04 7.51 -17.22
C LYS A 65 29.70 6.16 -17.87
N VAL A 66 29.07 5.25 -17.13
CA VAL A 66 28.72 3.91 -17.61
C VAL A 66 27.37 3.89 -18.32
N ILE A 67 26.53 4.91 -18.10
CA ILE A 67 25.16 4.97 -18.60
C ILE A 67 25.17 5.83 -19.87
N SER A 68 24.74 5.28 -20.99
CA SER A 68 24.61 6.08 -22.23
C SER A 68 23.47 7.08 -22.10
N ASP A 69 23.47 8.14 -22.92
CA ASP A 69 22.39 9.12 -22.89
C ASP A 69 21.06 8.52 -23.37
N GLU A 70 21.11 7.58 -24.30
CA GLU A 70 19.99 6.77 -24.77
C GLU A 70 19.44 5.87 -23.66
N GLU A 71 20.29 5.10 -22.97
CA GLU A 71 19.88 4.23 -21.85
C GLU A 71 19.26 5.08 -20.74
N ALA A 72 19.87 6.20 -20.40
CA ALA A 72 19.34 7.11 -19.39
C ALA A 72 18.01 7.76 -19.80
N LYS A 73 17.79 7.98 -21.09
CA LYS A 73 16.53 8.53 -21.61
C LYS A 73 15.45 7.45 -21.64
N GLU A 74 15.75 6.26 -22.16
CA GLU A 74 14.83 5.12 -22.22
C GLU A 74 14.41 4.71 -20.81
N GLU A 75 15.34 4.66 -19.87
CA GLU A 75 15.04 4.32 -18.48
C GLU A 75 14.27 5.44 -17.78
N ALA A 76 14.59 6.72 -18.04
CA ALA A 76 13.80 7.83 -17.53
C ALA A 76 12.37 7.85 -18.12
N GLU A 77 12.23 7.56 -19.42
CA GLU A 77 10.94 7.42 -20.10
C GLU A 77 10.19 6.19 -19.58
N ARG A 78 10.85 5.05 -19.38
CA ARG A 78 10.26 3.83 -18.81
C ARG A 78 9.79 4.03 -17.38
N ILE A 79 10.57 4.75 -16.57
CA ILE A 79 10.15 5.12 -15.22
C ILE A 79 8.98 6.11 -15.34
N ALA A 80 9.05 7.13 -16.21
CA ALA A 80 7.99 8.13 -16.39
C ALA A 80 6.67 7.62 -17.01
N SER A 81 6.75 6.64 -17.89
CA SER A 81 5.62 5.92 -18.47
C SER A 81 5.20 4.74 -17.61
N GLY A 82 6.09 4.30 -16.73
CA GLY A 82 5.84 3.24 -15.76
C GLY A 82 4.90 3.74 -14.67
N PRO A 83 4.19 2.81 -14.01
CA PRO A 83 3.26 3.16 -12.94
C PRO A 83 3.93 3.90 -11.75
N TYR A 84 5.26 3.88 -11.68
CA TYR A 84 6.09 4.45 -10.63
C TYR A 84 6.14 5.99 -10.53
N ILE A 85 5.74 6.78 -11.54
CA ILE A 85 5.83 8.27 -11.49
C ILE A 85 4.46 8.95 -11.35
N ASN A 86 3.72 8.58 -10.31
CA ASN A 86 2.92 9.57 -9.59
C ASN A 86 3.16 9.47 -8.08
N LEU A 87 4.34 9.02 -7.66
CA LEU A 87 4.74 9.06 -6.27
C LEU A 87 5.01 10.51 -5.87
N ASN A 88 3.97 11.16 -5.38
CA ASN A 88 4.03 12.49 -4.80
C ASN A 88 5.20 12.54 -3.79
N PRO A 89 6.20 13.45 -3.95
CA PRO A 89 7.37 13.51 -3.08
C PRO A 89 7.03 13.76 -1.61
N SER A 90 5.83 14.26 -1.32
CA SER A 90 5.32 14.43 0.04
C SER A 90 4.88 13.12 0.71
N HIS A 91 4.74 12.03 -0.05
CA HIS A 91 4.47 10.70 0.51
C HIS A 91 5.68 10.20 1.30
N SER A 92 5.42 9.50 2.41
CA SER A 92 6.45 8.81 3.16
C SER A 92 7.19 7.81 2.27
N ARG A 93 8.40 7.41 2.68
CA ARG A 93 9.12 6.35 1.98
C ARG A 93 8.32 5.04 2.00
N ALA A 94 7.75 4.67 3.14
CA ALA A 94 6.95 3.45 3.28
C ALA A 94 5.76 3.43 2.30
N LEU A 95 5.01 4.53 2.17
CA LEU A 95 3.90 4.61 1.23
C LEU A 95 4.36 4.51 -0.22
N ARG A 96 5.50 5.12 -0.56
CA ARG A 96 6.10 5.01 -1.88
C ARG A 96 6.50 3.57 -2.21
N ASP A 97 7.11 2.88 -1.26
CA ASP A 97 7.48 1.46 -1.40
C ASP A 97 6.24 0.58 -1.54
N GLN A 98 5.14 0.91 -0.84
CA GLN A 98 3.88 0.18 -0.91
C GLN A 98 3.16 0.36 -2.25
N ILE A 99 3.12 1.58 -2.79
CA ILE A 99 2.57 1.87 -4.12
C ILE A 99 3.44 1.19 -5.20
N ALA A 100 4.76 1.31 -5.11
CA ALA A 100 5.69 0.65 -6.03
C ALA A 100 5.50 -0.88 -6.06
N TRP A 101 5.22 -1.49 -4.90
CA TRP A 101 4.88 -2.91 -4.83
C TRP A 101 3.52 -3.21 -5.49
N GLN A 102 2.50 -2.38 -5.26
CA GLN A 102 1.16 -2.57 -5.86
C GLN A 102 1.20 -2.47 -7.39
N ASP A 103 2.10 -1.63 -7.91
CA ASP A 103 2.31 -1.41 -9.33
C ASP A 103 3.07 -2.56 -10.02
N SER A 104 3.91 -3.27 -9.27
CA SER A 104 4.75 -4.37 -9.80
C SER A 104 4.24 -5.77 -9.48
N SER A 105 3.31 -5.86 -8.53
CA SER A 105 2.74 -7.11 -8.06
C SER A 105 1.34 -7.31 -8.62
N ILE A 106 0.98 -8.58 -8.87
CA ILE A 106 -0.43 -8.95 -9.12
C ILE A 106 -1.28 -8.89 -7.84
N ARG A 107 -0.65 -8.61 -6.70
CA ARG A 107 -1.27 -8.54 -5.37
C ARG A 107 -1.47 -7.06 -4.98
N TRP A 108 -2.46 -6.78 -4.14
CA TRP A 108 -2.96 -5.42 -3.92
C TRP A 108 -2.33 -4.67 -2.75
N TYR A 109 -2.03 -5.35 -1.63
CA TYR A 109 -1.25 -4.76 -0.53
C TYR A 109 -0.24 -5.71 0.10
N ARG A 110 0.83 -5.18 0.69
CA ARG A 110 1.86 -5.97 1.37
C ARG A 110 1.84 -5.61 2.85
N ILE A 111 1.46 -6.57 3.69
CA ILE A 111 1.60 -6.47 5.14
C ILE A 111 3.01 -6.95 5.51
N ILE A 112 3.76 -6.11 6.20
CA ILE A 112 5.14 -6.41 6.59
C ILE A 112 5.13 -7.38 7.78
N GLY A 113 5.75 -8.56 7.60
CA GLY A 113 5.91 -9.55 8.66
C GLY A 113 7.27 -9.45 9.36
N HIS A 114 7.49 -10.23 10.43
CA HIS A 114 8.76 -10.26 11.17
C HIS A 114 9.59 -11.53 10.91
N ASP A 115 8.95 -12.65 10.56
CA ASP A 115 9.58 -13.98 10.52
C ASP A 115 10.28 -14.28 9.18
N GLY A 116 10.94 -13.27 8.58
CA GLY A 116 11.56 -13.41 7.25
C GLY A 116 10.57 -13.40 6.08
N TYR A 117 9.26 -13.32 6.35
CA TYR A 117 8.21 -13.24 5.35
C TYR A 117 7.44 -11.92 5.44
N ASP A 118 6.97 -11.46 4.29
CA ASP A 118 5.88 -10.49 4.15
C ASP A 118 4.60 -11.21 3.68
N TYR A 119 3.47 -10.52 3.72
CA TYR A 119 2.18 -11.10 3.36
C TYR A 119 1.47 -10.23 2.32
N ALA A 120 1.31 -10.77 1.13
CA ALA A 120 0.58 -10.15 0.06
C ALA A 120 -0.92 -10.39 0.22
N VAL A 121 -1.70 -9.31 0.17
CA VAL A 121 -3.15 -9.30 0.31
C VAL A 121 -3.77 -9.00 -1.05
N THR A 122 -4.67 -9.86 -1.51
CA THR A 122 -5.50 -9.61 -2.70
C THR A 122 -6.96 -9.60 -2.30
N PRO A 123 -7.62 -8.43 -2.26
CA PRO A 123 -9.05 -8.34 -2.09
C PRO A 123 -9.77 -8.85 -3.33
N ASN A 124 -11.06 -9.18 -3.21
CA ASN A 124 -11.92 -9.30 -4.39
C ASN A 124 -12.02 -7.96 -5.16
N SER A 125 -12.58 -7.99 -6.37
CA SER A 125 -12.62 -6.80 -7.24
C SER A 125 -13.33 -5.59 -6.60
N ASP A 126 -14.46 -5.81 -5.93
CA ASP A 126 -15.23 -4.74 -5.29
C ASP A 126 -14.47 -4.09 -4.13
N MET A 127 -13.87 -4.91 -3.26
CA MET A 127 -13.00 -4.44 -2.17
C MET A 127 -11.76 -3.75 -2.72
N GLY A 128 -11.18 -4.24 -3.82
CA GLY A 128 -10.05 -3.59 -4.49
C GLY A 128 -10.39 -2.18 -4.97
N ILE A 129 -11.57 -1.96 -5.55
CA ILE A 129 -12.06 -0.63 -5.93
C ILE A 129 -12.20 0.26 -4.69
N LEU A 130 -12.86 -0.24 -3.63
CA LEU A 130 -13.03 0.50 -2.39
C LEU A 130 -11.67 0.92 -1.79
N LEU A 131 -10.74 -0.03 -1.68
CA LEU A 131 -9.43 0.20 -1.10
C LEU A 131 -8.57 1.15 -1.94
N ASN A 132 -8.66 1.11 -3.27
CA ASN A 132 -8.04 2.10 -4.15
C ASN A 132 -8.55 3.52 -3.85
N ILE A 133 -9.87 3.68 -3.70
CA ILE A 133 -10.47 4.99 -3.36
C ILE A 133 -10.00 5.43 -1.97
N MET A 134 -9.95 4.52 -0.98
CA MET A 134 -9.50 4.84 0.38
C MET A 134 -8.02 5.22 0.41
N GLN A 135 -7.15 4.48 -0.27
CA GLN A 135 -5.72 4.78 -0.38
C GLN A 135 -5.49 6.17 -0.99
N LYS A 136 -6.21 6.51 -2.06
CA LYS A 136 -6.15 7.84 -2.67
C LYS A 136 -6.60 8.93 -1.70
N ARG A 137 -7.75 8.75 -1.03
CA ARG A 137 -8.25 9.71 -0.03
C ARG A 137 -7.29 9.86 1.15
N ALA A 138 -6.70 8.76 1.62
CA ALA A 138 -5.71 8.77 2.70
C ALA A 138 -4.46 9.55 2.31
N ALA A 139 -3.97 9.37 1.09
CA ALA A 139 -2.80 10.08 0.57
C ALA A 139 -3.09 11.58 0.31
N GLU A 140 -4.15 11.87 -0.43
CA GLU A 140 -4.35 13.18 -1.08
C GLU A 140 -5.35 14.10 -0.37
N GLU A 141 -6.22 13.58 0.49
CA GLU A 141 -7.33 14.35 1.08
C GLU A 141 -7.22 14.43 2.62
N PRO A 142 -6.53 15.43 3.19
CA PRO A 142 -6.30 15.54 4.63
C PRO A 142 -7.57 15.47 5.49
N ARG A 143 -8.71 15.98 4.98
CA ARG A 143 -10.00 15.95 5.69
C ARG A 143 -10.64 14.56 5.75
N GLN A 144 -10.34 13.68 4.78
CA GLN A 144 -10.88 12.32 4.73
C GLN A 144 -9.89 11.27 5.23
N ARG A 145 -8.62 11.64 5.42
CA ARG A 145 -7.52 10.73 5.76
C ARG A 145 -7.83 9.80 6.93
N ALA A 146 -8.27 10.33 8.06
CA ALA A 146 -8.54 9.51 9.24
C ALA A 146 -9.62 8.43 8.97
N HIS A 147 -10.70 8.79 8.29
CA HIS A 147 -11.77 7.86 7.95
C HIS A 147 -11.34 6.82 6.91
N ALA A 148 -10.58 7.25 5.91
CA ALA A 148 -10.03 6.36 4.89
C ALA A 148 -9.07 5.33 5.51
N LEU A 149 -8.19 5.76 6.41
CA LEU A 149 -7.28 4.88 7.12
C LEU A 149 -7.99 3.90 8.05
N TYR A 150 -9.02 4.34 8.77
CA TYR A 150 -9.82 3.44 9.58
C TYR A 150 -10.53 2.39 8.72
N THR A 151 -11.04 2.79 7.55
CA THR A 151 -11.65 1.87 6.59
C THR A 151 -10.63 0.84 6.11
N MET A 152 -9.45 1.27 5.67
CA MET A 152 -8.36 0.37 5.26
C MET A 152 -7.96 -0.60 6.39
N TRP A 153 -7.79 -0.08 7.60
CA TRP A 153 -7.51 -0.88 8.80
C TRP A 153 -8.51 -2.01 8.99
N THR A 154 -9.81 -1.71 8.96
CA THR A 154 -10.86 -2.72 9.17
C THR A 154 -10.87 -3.81 8.10
N HIS A 155 -10.39 -3.50 6.89
CA HIS A 155 -10.29 -4.46 5.78
C HIS A 155 -8.99 -5.28 5.81
N PHE A 156 -7.89 -4.73 6.35
CA PHE A 156 -6.63 -5.47 6.53
C PHE A 156 -6.53 -6.22 7.85
N GLU A 157 -7.30 -5.86 8.87
CA GLU A 157 -7.30 -6.55 10.16
C GLU A 157 -7.55 -8.08 10.02
N PRO A 158 -8.55 -8.56 9.24
CA PRO A 158 -8.72 -10.00 9.01
C PRO A 158 -7.53 -10.63 8.29
N ALA A 159 -6.92 -9.91 7.33
CA ALA A 159 -5.75 -10.39 6.60
C ALA A 159 -4.53 -10.54 7.52
N ALA A 160 -4.28 -9.54 8.38
CA ALA A 160 -3.21 -9.58 9.37
C ALA A 160 -3.40 -10.72 10.38
N LYS A 161 -4.63 -10.89 10.90
CA LYS A 161 -4.97 -12.02 11.79
C LYS A 161 -4.72 -13.36 11.12
N LYS A 162 -5.13 -13.50 9.85
CA LYS A 162 -4.91 -14.72 9.05
C LYS A 162 -3.42 -14.98 8.81
N ALA A 163 -2.64 -13.92 8.60
CA ALA A 163 -1.19 -13.97 8.45
C ALA A 163 -0.41 -14.19 9.76
N GLY A 164 -1.08 -14.19 10.92
CA GLY A 164 -0.40 -14.21 12.22
C GLY A 164 0.39 -12.93 12.52
N VAL A 165 0.14 -11.83 11.82
CA VAL A 165 0.80 -10.54 12.04
C VAL A 165 0.10 -9.81 13.20
N PRO A 166 0.83 -9.41 14.25
CA PRO A 166 0.27 -8.58 15.33
C PRO A 166 -0.37 -7.31 14.78
N LEU A 167 -1.55 -6.96 15.29
CA LEU A 167 -2.31 -5.80 14.80
C LEU A 167 -1.55 -4.47 15.05
N GLU A 168 -0.74 -4.42 16.10
CA GLU A 168 0.15 -3.30 16.40
C GLU A 168 1.13 -3.02 15.26
N ASN A 169 1.60 -4.06 14.56
CA ASN A 169 2.50 -3.92 13.42
C ASN A 169 1.78 -3.38 12.19
N LEU A 170 0.58 -3.90 11.89
CA LEU A 170 -0.25 -3.33 10.83
C LEU A 170 -0.55 -1.85 11.10
N ARG A 171 -0.77 -1.48 12.37
CA ARG A 171 -1.08 -0.10 12.78
C ARG A 171 0.14 0.79 12.59
N ALA A 172 1.30 0.31 13.04
CA ALA A 172 2.57 1.00 12.86
C ALA A 172 2.88 1.20 11.38
N GLN A 173 2.69 0.18 10.55
CA GLN A 173 2.88 0.25 9.09
C GLN A 173 1.98 1.32 8.47
N LEU A 174 0.66 1.28 8.69
CA LEU A 174 -0.26 2.30 8.15
C LEU A 174 0.08 3.71 8.67
N THR A 175 0.54 3.82 9.92
CA THR A 175 0.97 5.10 10.49
C THR A 175 2.22 5.62 9.80
N GLU A 176 3.20 4.77 9.52
CA GLU A 176 4.42 5.13 8.81
C GLU A 176 4.12 5.51 7.35
N GLU A 177 3.24 4.77 6.70
CA GLU A 177 2.81 5.04 5.32
C GLU A 177 2.13 6.41 5.21
N TYR A 178 1.13 6.70 6.04
CA TYR A 178 0.26 7.86 5.86
C TYR A 178 0.48 9.01 6.86
N GLY A 179 1.41 8.84 7.80
CA GLY A 179 1.74 9.82 8.83
C GLY A 179 0.61 10.07 9.84
N MET A 180 -0.33 9.13 9.97
CA MET A 180 -1.50 9.25 10.84
C MET A 180 -1.93 7.87 11.34
N ASP A 181 -2.26 7.81 12.63
CA ASP A 181 -2.78 6.59 13.25
C ASP A 181 -4.14 6.19 12.66
N PRO A 182 -4.30 4.98 12.09
CA PRO A 182 -5.56 4.56 11.48
C PRO A 182 -6.72 4.46 12.48
N LEU A 183 -6.45 4.40 13.78
CA LEU A 183 -7.49 4.36 14.81
C LEU A 183 -7.98 5.76 15.21
N THR A 184 -7.46 6.84 14.61
CA THR A 184 -7.92 8.22 14.89
C THR A 184 -9.41 8.40 14.64
N ALA A 185 -9.97 7.73 13.63
CA ALA A 185 -11.41 7.75 13.32
C ALA A 185 -12.16 6.50 13.82
N ALA A 186 -11.54 5.69 14.69
CA ALA A 186 -12.21 4.54 15.26
C ALA A 186 -13.43 4.99 16.09
N PRO A 187 -14.56 4.27 16.02
CA PRO A 187 -15.67 4.52 16.91
C PRO A 187 -15.19 4.32 18.37
N PRO A 188 -15.72 5.11 19.32
CA PRO A 188 -15.37 4.93 20.71
C PRO A 188 -15.72 3.49 21.15
N PRO A 189 -14.93 2.89 22.05
CA PRO A 189 -15.25 1.57 22.58
C PRO A 189 -16.61 1.61 23.29
N PRO A 190 -17.40 0.52 23.23
CA PRO A 190 -18.69 0.47 23.89
C PRO A 190 -18.50 0.63 25.40
N ARG A 191 -19.29 1.52 26.00
CA ARG A 191 -19.16 1.90 27.43
C ARG A 191 -19.76 0.86 28.37
N ASN A 192 -20.68 0.04 27.86
CA ASN A 192 -21.42 -0.95 28.61
C ASN A 192 -21.80 -2.14 27.72
N GLU A 193 -22.34 -3.19 28.35
CA GLU A 193 -22.74 -4.42 27.66
C GLU A 193 -23.87 -4.18 26.64
N PHE A 194 -24.79 -3.25 26.92
CA PHE A 194 -25.87 -2.89 26.02
C PHE A 194 -25.35 -2.29 24.71
N GLU A 195 -24.43 -1.33 24.77
CA GLU A 195 -23.78 -0.75 23.59
C GLU A 195 -22.98 -1.81 22.80
N ARG A 196 -22.29 -2.71 23.51
CA ARG A 196 -21.57 -3.82 22.88
C ARG A 196 -22.51 -4.76 22.12
N ALA A 197 -23.64 -5.13 22.73
CA ALA A 197 -24.67 -5.95 22.11
C ALA A 197 -25.31 -5.22 20.90
N ALA A 198 -25.54 -3.92 21.00
CA ALA A 198 -26.07 -3.10 19.91
C ALA A 198 -25.10 -3.05 18.71
N MET A 199 -23.80 -2.84 18.96
CA MET A 199 -22.76 -2.86 17.92
C MET A 199 -22.66 -4.25 17.25
N ALA A 200 -22.70 -5.33 18.05
CA ALA A 200 -22.70 -6.70 17.53
C ALA A 200 -23.94 -6.99 16.67
N ALA A 201 -25.12 -6.55 17.12
CA ALA A 201 -26.37 -6.69 16.38
C ALA A 201 -26.33 -5.90 15.06
N GLN A 202 -25.74 -4.70 15.05
CA GLN A 202 -25.56 -3.91 13.84
C GLN A 202 -24.59 -4.58 12.87
N ALA A 203 -23.49 -5.13 13.35
CA ALA A 203 -22.55 -5.91 12.53
C ALA A 203 -23.24 -7.15 11.92
N ALA A 204 -24.02 -7.88 12.71
CA ALA A 204 -24.79 -9.04 12.24
C ALA A 204 -25.83 -8.66 11.18
N ARG A 205 -26.54 -7.55 11.36
CA ARG A 205 -27.50 -7.02 10.37
C ARG A 205 -26.81 -6.65 9.06
N ARG A 206 -25.66 -5.97 9.10
CA ARG A 206 -24.86 -5.66 7.91
C ARG A 206 -24.43 -6.93 7.17
N LYS A 207 -23.88 -7.92 7.89
CA LYS A 207 -23.48 -9.20 7.29
C LYS A 207 -24.67 -9.91 6.62
N ALA A 208 -25.83 -9.92 7.27
CA ALA A 208 -27.05 -10.51 6.72
C ALA A 208 -27.57 -9.78 5.48
N GLU A 209 -27.55 -8.44 5.49
CA GLU A 209 -27.96 -7.63 4.35
C GLU A 209 -26.99 -7.79 3.17
N TYR A 210 -25.68 -7.80 3.43
CA TYR A 210 -24.66 -8.07 2.41
C TYR A 210 -24.90 -9.44 1.78
N LYS A 211 -25.02 -10.50 2.59
CA LYS A 211 -25.33 -11.85 2.10
C LYS A 211 -26.59 -11.88 1.23
N ARG A 212 -27.66 -11.22 1.67
CA ARG A 212 -28.91 -11.14 0.91
C ARG A 212 -28.70 -10.49 -0.47
N ARG A 213 -28.04 -9.34 -0.53
CA ARG A 213 -27.78 -8.61 -1.78
C ARG A 213 -26.86 -9.40 -2.72
N THR A 214 -25.80 -10.01 -2.18
CA THR A 214 -24.89 -10.83 -2.98
C THR A 214 -25.57 -12.08 -3.52
N MET A 215 -26.40 -12.76 -2.72
CA MET A 215 -27.21 -13.88 -3.19
C MET A 215 -28.19 -13.49 -4.30
N GLU A 216 -28.85 -12.33 -4.17
CA GLU A 216 -29.74 -11.80 -5.20
C GLU A 216 -28.98 -11.51 -6.51
N MET A 217 -27.81 -10.88 -6.41
CA MET A 217 -26.93 -10.64 -7.56
C MET A 217 -26.47 -11.95 -8.21
N MET A 218 -26.04 -12.94 -7.43
CA MET A 218 -25.62 -14.24 -7.95
C MET A 218 -26.76 -14.97 -8.66
N ARG A 219 -27.98 -14.91 -8.13
CA ARG A 219 -29.17 -15.45 -8.82
C ARG A 219 -29.41 -14.76 -10.16
N LEU A 220 -29.32 -13.42 -10.20
CA LEU A 220 -29.43 -12.66 -11.46
C LEU A 220 -28.34 -13.05 -12.47
N MET A 221 -27.11 -13.26 -12.01
CA MET A 221 -26.00 -13.71 -12.87
C MET A 221 -26.25 -15.12 -13.42
N ARG A 222 -26.75 -16.04 -12.59
CA ARG A 222 -27.16 -17.38 -13.02
C ARG A 222 -28.24 -17.30 -14.09
N ASP A 223 -29.27 -16.48 -13.88
CA ASP A 223 -30.38 -16.33 -14.82
C ASP A 223 -29.91 -15.71 -16.16
N ARG A 224 -28.74 -15.05 -16.17
CA ARG A 224 -28.04 -14.56 -17.37
C ARG A 224 -27.04 -15.56 -17.97
N GLY A 225 -26.99 -16.78 -17.46
CA GLY A 225 -26.14 -17.86 -17.98
C GLY A 225 -24.72 -17.91 -17.41
N VAL A 226 -24.41 -17.18 -16.34
CA VAL A 226 -23.10 -17.30 -15.67
C VAL A 226 -23.05 -18.64 -14.91
N PRO A 227 -22.05 -19.50 -15.13
CA PRO A 227 -21.92 -20.75 -14.41
C PRO A 227 -21.55 -20.47 -12.95
N LEU A 228 -22.47 -20.77 -12.04
CA LEU A 228 -22.29 -20.63 -10.60
C LEU A 228 -22.52 -21.97 -9.91
N PRO A 229 -21.80 -22.26 -8.80
CA PRO A 229 -22.05 -23.45 -8.01
C PRO A 229 -23.45 -23.39 -7.41
N LEU A 230 -24.16 -24.51 -7.48
CA LEU A 230 -25.50 -24.67 -6.92
C LEU A 230 -25.45 -25.64 -5.75
N ASP A 231 -26.23 -25.36 -4.72
CA ASP A 231 -26.48 -26.28 -3.62
C ASP A 231 -27.27 -27.49 -4.16
N PRO A 232 -26.74 -28.72 -4.05
CA PRO A 232 -27.40 -29.92 -4.57
C PRO A 232 -28.79 -30.18 -3.96
N ALA A 233 -29.05 -29.73 -2.73
CA ALA A 233 -30.30 -29.97 -2.03
C ALA A 233 -31.39 -28.97 -2.43
N THR A 234 -31.03 -27.72 -2.68
CA THR A 234 -32.00 -26.65 -2.97
C THR A 234 -32.06 -26.25 -4.44
N GLY A 235 -31.02 -26.55 -5.22
CA GLY A 235 -30.84 -26.06 -6.59
C GLY A 235 -30.59 -24.55 -6.69
N ASP A 236 -30.45 -23.86 -5.56
CA ASP A 236 -30.15 -22.43 -5.50
C ASP A 236 -28.63 -22.19 -5.49
N VAL A 237 -28.21 -20.94 -5.68
CA VAL A 237 -26.78 -20.57 -5.65
C VAL A 237 -26.17 -20.92 -4.30
N GLU A 238 -25.03 -21.60 -4.30
CA GLU A 238 -24.32 -21.98 -3.08
C GLU A 238 -23.69 -20.75 -2.41
N TRP A 239 -23.95 -20.56 -1.11
CA TRP A 239 -23.26 -19.56 -0.29
C TRP A 239 -22.18 -20.19 0.57
N VAL A 240 -20.91 -19.90 0.29
CA VAL A 240 -19.76 -20.28 1.12
C VAL A 240 -19.23 -19.04 1.83
N ASP A 241 -19.40 -18.98 3.15
CA ASP A 241 -19.02 -17.83 4.00
C ASP A 241 -17.55 -17.38 3.77
N GLY A 242 -16.63 -18.32 3.56
CA GLY A 242 -15.20 -18.04 3.31
C GLY A 242 -14.86 -17.57 1.89
N LYS A 243 -15.76 -17.73 0.92
CA LYS A 243 -15.55 -17.32 -0.48
C LYS A 243 -16.39 -16.12 -0.89
N HIS A 244 -17.58 -15.98 -0.30
CA HIS A 244 -18.56 -14.95 -0.66
C HIS A 244 -18.80 -13.93 0.46
N GLY A 245 -18.13 -14.07 1.61
CA GLY A 245 -18.24 -13.12 2.71
C GLY A 245 -17.86 -11.69 2.33
N GLU A 246 -18.29 -10.73 3.15
CA GLU A 246 -18.04 -9.29 2.95
C GLU A 246 -16.55 -8.93 2.92
N PHE A 247 -15.70 -9.74 3.58
CA PHE A 247 -14.26 -9.53 3.72
C PHE A 247 -13.47 -10.74 3.21
N VAL A 248 -13.63 -11.08 1.92
CA VAL A 248 -12.86 -12.17 1.30
C VAL A 248 -11.56 -11.60 0.77
N VAL A 249 -10.48 -11.98 1.43
CA VAL A 249 -9.10 -11.62 1.06
C VAL A 249 -8.27 -12.88 0.85
N LEU A 250 -7.54 -12.90 -0.26
CA LEU A 250 -6.42 -13.80 -0.46
C LEU A 250 -5.26 -13.29 0.39
N VAL A 251 -4.61 -14.16 1.16
CA VAL A 251 -3.37 -13.84 1.84
C VAL A 251 -2.31 -14.82 1.36
N THR A 252 -1.24 -14.31 0.78
CA THR A 252 -0.13 -15.09 0.22
C THR A 252 1.16 -14.73 0.94
N ARG A 253 1.93 -15.72 1.38
CA ARG A 253 3.23 -15.48 2.00
C ARG A 253 4.27 -15.15 0.93
N VAL A 254 5.12 -14.16 1.20
CA VAL A 254 6.19 -13.66 0.32
C VAL A 254 7.51 -13.72 1.07
N ASP A 255 8.49 -14.44 0.52
CA ASP A 255 9.82 -14.55 1.11
C ASP A 255 10.62 -13.26 0.89
N LYS A 256 11.20 -12.69 1.94
CA LYS A 256 11.96 -11.42 1.83
C LYS A 256 13.29 -11.58 1.11
N ALA A 257 13.87 -12.77 1.09
CA ALA A 257 15.16 -13.07 0.47
C ALA A 257 15.01 -13.44 -1.01
N THR A 258 14.02 -14.28 -1.35
CA THR A 258 13.81 -14.73 -2.74
C THR A 258 12.79 -13.90 -3.51
N GLY A 259 11.94 -13.14 -2.81
CA GLY A 259 10.90 -12.31 -3.40
C GLY A 259 9.58 -13.07 -3.58
N LEU A 260 8.97 -12.95 -4.76
CA LEU A 260 7.65 -13.52 -5.10
C LEU A 260 7.71 -15.06 -5.28
N GLU A 261 8.09 -15.79 -4.25
CA GLU A 261 7.76 -17.20 -4.11
C GLU A 261 6.47 -17.30 -3.30
N GLU A 262 5.36 -17.49 -4.01
CA GLU A 262 4.02 -17.60 -3.41
C GLU A 262 3.88 -18.98 -2.76
N PHE A 263 3.79 -19.01 -1.42
CA PHE A 263 3.44 -20.21 -0.68
C PHE A 263 1.98 -20.15 -0.21
N GLU A 264 1.26 -21.24 -0.45
CA GLU A 264 -0.09 -21.58 0.01
C GLU A 264 -1.14 -20.46 -0.02
N THR A 265 -2.17 -20.65 -0.84
CA THR A 265 -3.37 -19.84 -0.80
C THR A 265 -4.31 -20.40 0.25
N TRP A 266 -4.57 -19.63 1.30
CA TRP A 266 -5.52 -19.95 2.36
C TRP A 266 -6.85 -19.24 2.17
#